data_AF-A0A8J4B1U8-F1
#
_entry.id   AF-A0A8J4B1U8-F1
#
_cell.length_a   1.000
_cell.length_b   1.000
_cell.length_c   1.000
_cell.angle_alpha   90.00
_cell.angle_beta   90.00
_cell.angle_gamma   90.00
#
_symmetry.space_group_name_H-M   'P 1'
#
loop_
_entity.id
_entity.type
_entity.pdbx_description
1 polymer ?
#
loop_
_entity_poly.entity_id
_entity_poly.type
_entity_poly.pdbx_seq_one_letter_code
_entity_poly.pdbx_strand_id
1 'polypeptide(L)'
;RLFKWTKRGDLCCIPLFKLTHRSHMSFLKVAMTARFCQLGILLLSISLASNYAAATTAAGTTMKSIPPARDGQDYDVKWAIGSRSSTDPYGNSTAAGSCQRLLGPPPPEAFNRTICKAESLMSWMPLLKTPRFVDVRFDSIPTILASAGLGVEIQILNLGTLRPAIYYILWVPGLPGAQSVPIYQAKESDELTCPGINYFPIPPYALRPVDRLNFDNALVLGVRIHINDGMAGKRLMMPSISGVGLRVIG
;
A
#
# COMPACT_ATOMS: atom_id res chain seq x y z
N ARG A 1 -30.83 22.48 -35.78
CA ARG A 1 -32.15 22.01 -36.26
C ARG A 1 -33.02 21.76 -35.04
N LEU A 2 -34.06 22.58 -34.91
CA LEU A 2 -35.26 22.54 -34.04
C LEU A 2 -35.32 21.49 -32.91
N PHE A 3 -35.47 21.96 -31.66
CA PHE A 3 -36.54 21.45 -30.81
C PHE A 3 -37.19 22.60 -30.02
N LYS A 4 -38.51 22.64 -30.13
CA LYS A 4 -39.45 23.62 -29.60
C LYS A 4 -39.87 23.18 -28.20
N TRP A 5 -39.78 24.07 -27.20
CA TRP A 5 -40.23 23.80 -25.84
C TRP A 5 -41.75 23.97 -25.73
N THR A 6 -42.41 23.01 -25.09
CA THR A 6 -43.79 23.15 -24.58
C THR A 6 -43.78 23.03 -23.06
N LYS A 7 -44.39 24.01 -22.39
CA LYS A 7 -44.70 23.99 -20.95
C LYS A 7 -45.94 23.12 -20.69
N ARG A 8 -45.83 22.22 -19.69
CA ARG A 8 -46.75 21.99 -18.54
C ARG A 8 -46.72 20.50 -18.14
N GLY A 9 -46.45 20.26 -16.85
CA GLY A 9 -46.60 18.96 -16.19
C GLY A 9 -45.28 18.31 -15.80
N ASP A 10 -44.89 18.50 -14.53
CA ASP A 10 -44.04 17.64 -13.69
C ASP A 10 -43.04 16.72 -14.41
N LEU A 11 -41.94 17.29 -14.92
CA LEU A 11 -40.76 16.52 -15.29
C LEU A 11 -39.69 16.65 -14.21
N CYS A 12 -39.42 15.53 -13.52
CA CYS A 12 -38.30 15.40 -12.62
C CYS A 12 -37.04 15.11 -13.46
N CYS A 13 -36.16 16.10 -13.62
CA CYS A 13 -34.90 15.94 -14.35
C CYS A 13 -33.85 15.31 -13.42
N ILE A 14 -33.40 14.08 -13.73
CA ILE A 14 -32.23 13.46 -13.09
C ILE A 14 -31.02 13.70 -14.01
N PRO A 15 -29.99 14.46 -13.58
CA PRO A 15 -28.78 14.61 -14.38
C PRO A 15 -27.99 13.30 -14.40
N LEU A 16 -27.95 12.63 -15.56
CA LEU A 16 -27.15 11.43 -15.78
C LEU A 16 -25.71 11.81 -16.14
N PHE A 17 -24.82 11.84 -15.15
CA PHE A 17 -23.39 11.72 -15.39
C PHE A 17 -23.06 10.24 -15.66
N LYS A 18 -22.17 9.98 -16.64
CA LYS A 18 -21.75 8.64 -17.11
C LYS A 18 -21.51 7.67 -15.95
N LEU A 19 -22.41 6.70 -15.78
CA LEU A 19 -22.33 5.62 -14.79
C LEU A 19 -22.35 4.27 -15.52
N THR A 20 -21.22 3.56 -15.51
CA THR A 20 -20.98 2.32 -16.29
C THR A 20 -21.06 1.04 -15.45
N HIS A 21 -21.92 0.97 -14.42
CA HIS A 21 -21.99 -0.23 -13.56
C HIS A 21 -23.41 -0.79 -13.39
N ARG A 22 -23.54 -2.12 -13.53
CA ARG A 22 -24.78 -2.92 -13.61
C ARG A 22 -25.68 -2.81 -12.36
N SER A 23 -25.13 -2.38 -11.23
CA SER A 23 -25.83 -2.22 -9.94
C SER A 23 -26.79 -1.02 -9.88
N HIS A 24 -26.67 -0.03 -10.78
CA HIS A 24 -27.54 1.16 -10.78
C HIS A 24 -28.86 0.98 -11.56
N MET A 25 -28.97 -0.05 -12.41
CA MET A 25 -30.20 -0.32 -13.16
C MET A 25 -31.34 -0.82 -12.27
N SER A 26 -31.03 -1.45 -11.13
CA SER A 26 -32.04 -1.87 -10.15
C SER A 26 -32.69 -0.68 -9.43
N PHE A 27 -31.92 0.38 -9.16
CA PHE A 27 -32.43 1.61 -8.55
C PHE A 27 -33.31 2.41 -9.50
N LEU A 28 -32.99 2.44 -10.80
CA LEU A 28 -33.84 3.10 -11.80
C LEU A 28 -35.18 2.39 -11.99
N LYS A 29 -35.24 1.06 -11.85
CA LYS A 29 -36.49 0.31 -11.92
C LYS A 29 -37.43 0.61 -10.74
N VAL A 30 -36.88 0.82 -9.53
CA VAL A 30 -37.68 1.18 -8.34
C VAL A 30 -38.22 2.61 -8.43
N ALA A 31 -37.48 3.53 -9.06
CA ALA A 31 -37.90 4.93 -9.20
C ALA A 31 -39.02 5.16 -10.24
N MET A 32 -39.22 4.25 -11.20
CA MET A 32 -40.23 4.43 -12.28
C MET A 32 -41.64 3.93 -11.93
N THR A 33 -41.80 3.13 -10.88
CA THR A 33 -43.13 2.70 -10.41
C THR A 33 -43.64 3.63 -9.31
N ALA A 34 -44.42 4.64 -9.74
CA ALA A 34 -45.47 5.35 -8.99
C ALA A 34 -45.19 5.87 -7.55
N ARG A 35 -45.28 7.21 -7.42
CA ARG A 35 -45.68 7.96 -6.21
C ARG A 35 -44.70 8.10 -5.02
N PHE A 36 -43.39 8.10 -5.24
CA PHE A 36 -42.42 8.41 -4.17
C PHE A 36 -41.39 9.51 -4.50
N CYS A 37 -41.75 10.45 -5.38
CA CYS A 37 -40.81 11.53 -5.75
C CYS A 37 -40.53 12.54 -4.61
N GLN A 38 -41.44 12.70 -3.65
CA GLN A 38 -41.24 13.59 -2.49
C GLN A 38 -40.56 12.92 -1.29
N LEU A 39 -40.67 11.59 -1.14
CA LEU A 39 -40.01 10.85 -0.05
C LEU A 39 -38.55 10.49 -0.37
N GLY A 40 -38.23 10.30 -1.66
CA GLY A 40 -36.85 10.01 -2.09
C GLY A 40 -35.87 11.16 -1.87
N ILE A 41 -36.34 12.41 -1.94
CA ILE A 41 -35.50 13.60 -1.71
C ILE A 41 -35.26 13.82 -0.21
N LEU A 42 -36.20 13.45 0.66
CA LEU A 42 -36.04 13.56 2.12
C LEU A 42 -35.11 12.47 2.69
N LEU A 43 -35.10 11.27 2.10
CA LEU A 43 -34.16 10.20 2.50
C LEU A 43 -32.73 10.44 1.98
N LEU A 44 -32.57 11.16 0.85
CA LEU A 44 -31.24 11.52 0.36
C LEU A 44 -30.55 12.59 1.25
N SER A 45 -31.31 13.50 1.87
CA SER A 45 -30.76 14.52 2.77
C SER A 45 -30.44 14.01 4.18
N ILE A 46 -31.09 12.94 4.65
CA ILE A 46 -30.75 12.29 5.93
C ILE A 46 -29.45 11.48 5.82
N SER A 47 -29.14 10.90 4.65
CA SER A 47 -27.86 10.22 4.44
C SER A 47 -26.65 11.15 4.26
N LEU A 48 -26.86 12.47 4.11
CA LEU A 48 -25.80 13.46 3.97
C LEU A 48 -25.51 14.24 5.27
N ALA A 49 -26.32 14.08 6.32
CA ALA A 49 -26.16 14.82 7.59
C ALA A 49 -25.57 13.99 8.76
N SER A 50 -25.34 12.68 8.61
CA SER A 50 -24.86 11.81 9.71
C SER A 50 -23.37 11.43 9.67
N ASN A 51 -22.52 12.12 8.90
CA ASN A 51 -21.07 11.89 8.92
C ASN A 51 -20.22 13.16 9.13
N TYR A 52 -20.76 14.16 9.84
CA TYR A 52 -19.97 15.28 10.38
C TYR A 52 -19.94 15.22 11.90
N ALA A 53 -19.12 14.32 12.45
CA ALA A 53 -18.65 14.41 13.84
C ALA A 53 -17.46 13.49 14.08
N ALA A 54 -16.29 13.84 13.54
CA ALA A 54 -15.00 13.55 14.14
C ALA A 54 -13.93 14.40 13.44
N ALA A 55 -13.89 15.68 13.79
CA ALA A 55 -12.69 16.49 13.60
C ALA A 55 -11.62 15.96 14.57
N THR A 56 -10.99 14.85 14.22
CA THR A 56 -9.66 14.53 14.74
C THR A 56 -8.67 15.39 13.99
N THR A 57 -8.14 16.38 14.69
CA THR A 57 -6.86 17.04 14.41
C THR A 57 -5.76 15.99 14.30
N ALA A 58 -5.68 15.31 13.16
CA ALA A 58 -4.57 14.45 12.83
C ALA A 58 -3.42 15.35 12.38
N ALA A 59 -2.51 15.62 13.30
CA ALA A 59 -1.18 16.13 12.99
C ALA A 59 -0.64 15.36 11.79
N GLY A 60 -0.38 16.08 10.70
CA GLY A 60 0.32 15.54 9.54
C GLY A 60 1.65 15.00 10.03
N THR A 61 1.70 13.68 10.22
CA THR A 61 2.91 12.99 10.66
C THR A 61 3.77 12.94 9.42
N THR A 62 4.59 13.97 9.22
CA THR A 62 5.70 13.89 8.29
C THR A 62 6.47 12.64 8.69
N MET A 63 6.55 11.62 7.81
CA MET A 63 7.48 10.50 7.97
C MET A 63 8.90 11.04 7.76
N LYS A 64 9.32 11.90 8.68
CA LYS A 64 10.61 12.56 8.73
C LYS A 64 11.50 11.65 9.56
N SER A 65 12.54 11.14 8.91
CA SER A 65 13.75 10.50 9.46
C SER A 65 13.53 9.47 10.57
N ILE A 66 13.99 8.24 10.33
CA ILE A 66 14.30 7.19 11.33
C ILE A 66 14.00 7.69 12.76
N PRO A 67 12.91 7.26 13.42
CA PRO A 67 12.72 7.63 14.82
C PRO A 67 14.02 7.33 15.54
N PRO A 68 14.60 8.28 16.30
CA PRO A 68 15.82 8.02 17.03
C PRO A 68 15.61 6.70 17.76
N ALA A 69 16.61 5.81 17.71
CA ALA A 69 16.63 4.65 18.58
C ALA A 69 16.18 5.16 19.96
N ARG A 70 15.18 4.52 20.57
CA ARG A 70 14.87 4.84 21.98
C ARG A 70 16.20 4.80 22.70
N ASP A 71 16.60 5.91 23.32
CA ASP A 71 17.95 6.12 23.84
C ASP A 71 18.50 4.84 24.46
N GLY A 72 19.49 4.22 23.80
CA GLY A 72 20.21 3.05 24.31
C GLY A 72 19.74 1.66 23.87
N GLN A 73 18.73 1.49 23.01
CA GLN A 73 18.46 0.19 22.38
C GLN A 73 19.23 0.01 21.07
N ASP A 74 20.26 -0.82 21.10
CA ASP A 74 20.88 -1.35 19.88
C ASP A 74 19.83 -2.17 19.10
N TYR A 75 19.80 -1.95 17.79
CA TYR A 75 18.94 -2.69 16.88
C TYR A 75 19.75 -3.25 15.74
N ASP A 76 19.33 -4.42 15.28
CA ASP A 76 19.88 -5.09 14.12
C ASP A 76 18.96 -4.91 12.91
N VAL A 77 19.55 -4.82 11.72
CA VAL A 77 18.78 -4.89 10.47
C VAL A 77 19.07 -6.23 9.79
N LYS A 78 18.07 -7.12 9.78
CA LYS A 78 18.13 -8.38 9.04
C LYS A 78 17.71 -8.11 7.60
N TRP A 79 18.67 -8.10 6.69
CA TRP A 79 18.42 -7.91 5.26
C TRP A 79 17.80 -9.14 4.62
N ALA A 80 17.07 -8.94 3.53
CA ALA A 80 16.42 -10.04 2.86
C ALA A 80 17.43 -11.08 2.32
N ILE A 81 17.13 -12.36 2.55
CA ILE A 81 17.93 -13.50 2.06
C ILE A 81 17.23 -14.25 0.92
N GLY A 82 15.95 -13.98 0.71
CA GLY A 82 15.16 -14.54 -0.39
C GLY A 82 14.11 -13.54 -0.86
N SER A 83 13.76 -13.60 -2.13
CA SER A 83 12.71 -12.75 -2.70
C SER A 83 11.98 -13.46 -3.83
N ARG A 84 10.73 -13.09 -4.05
CA ARG A 84 9.93 -13.51 -5.22
C ARG A 84 8.94 -12.42 -5.55
N SER A 85 8.51 -12.31 -6.79
CA SER A 85 7.54 -11.31 -7.22
C SER A 85 6.37 -11.95 -7.96
N SER A 86 5.33 -11.16 -8.22
CA SER A 86 4.18 -11.62 -9.02
C SER A 86 4.55 -12.16 -10.40
N THR A 87 5.67 -11.69 -10.98
CA THR A 87 6.15 -12.09 -12.31
C THR A 87 7.39 -12.99 -12.27
N ASP A 88 7.95 -13.21 -11.09
CA ASP A 88 9.07 -14.11 -10.83
C ASP A 88 8.78 -14.89 -9.54
N PRO A 89 7.91 -15.92 -9.61
CA PRO A 89 7.41 -16.62 -8.43
C PRO A 89 8.49 -17.45 -7.71
N TYR A 90 9.60 -17.74 -8.40
CA TYR A 90 10.72 -18.52 -7.87
C TYR A 90 11.92 -17.65 -7.49
N GLY A 91 11.93 -16.36 -7.86
CA GLY A 91 12.98 -15.42 -7.46
C GLY A 91 14.32 -15.64 -8.12
N ASN A 92 14.34 -16.34 -9.24
CA ASN A 92 15.56 -16.83 -9.90
C ASN A 92 15.95 -16.01 -11.13
N SER A 93 15.21 -14.95 -11.45
CA SER A 93 15.59 -14.04 -12.53
C SER A 93 16.79 -13.16 -12.14
N THR A 94 17.82 -13.15 -12.98
CA THR A 94 19.00 -12.30 -12.84
C THR A 94 18.91 -10.99 -13.65
N ALA A 95 17.82 -10.82 -14.41
CA ALA A 95 17.63 -9.68 -15.30
C ALA A 95 17.60 -8.34 -14.55
N ALA A 96 17.82 -7.25 -15.29
CA ALA A 96 17.71 -5.91 -14.72
C ALA A 96 16.31 -5.66 -14.15
N GLY A 97 16.26 -5.18 -12.90
CA GLY A 97 15.04 -4.91 -12.16
C GLY A 97 14.40 -6.15 -11.52
N SER A 98 15.07 -7.31 -11.51
CA SER A 98 14.56 -8.53 -10.88
C SER A 98 14.48 -8.41 -9.36
N CYS A 99 13.65 -9.23 -8.71
CA CYS A 99 13.54 -9.20 -7.25
C CYS A 99 14.80 -9.72 -6.54
N GLN A 100 15.66 -10.48 -7.23
CA GLN A 100 16.95 -10.92 -6.71
C GLN A 100 17.86 -9.73 -6.34
N ARG A 101 17.61 -8.53 -6.88
CA ARG A 101 18.32 -7.30 -6.51
C ARG A 101 18.01 -6.79 -5.10
N LEU A 102 17.06 -7.42 -4.40
CA LEU A 102 16.75 -7.12 -3.00
C LEU A 102 17.52 -7.99 -2.01
N LEU A 103 18.30 -8.97 -2.48
CA LEU A 103 19.03 -9.87 -1.59
C LEU A 103 20.24 -9.17 -0.98
N GLY A 104 20.35 -9.23 0.35
CA GLY A 104 21.38 -8.57 1.12
C GLY A 104 21.12 -7.07 1.35
N PRO A 105 22.08 -6.38 1.98
CA PRO A 105 22.01 -4.93 2.14
C PRO A 105 22.06 -4.24 0.77
N PRO A 106 21.44 -3.05 0.63
CA PRO A 106 21.67 -2.19 -0.52
C PRO A 106 23.18 -1.98 -0.74
N PRO A 107 23.65 -1.94 -1.99
CA PRO A 107 25.06 -1.67 -2.26
C PRO A 107 25.42 -0.22 -1.85
N PRO A 108 26.69 0.09 -1.50
CA PRO A 108 27.10 1.43 -1.09
C PRO A 108 26.70 2.54 -2.08
N GLU A 109 26.71 2.24 -3.37
CA GLU A 109 26.28 3.14 -4.43
C GLU A 109 24.81 3.54 -4.31
N ALA A 110 23.96 2.70 -3.71
CA ALA A 110 22.55 2.99 -3.43
C ALA A 110 22.37 4.02 -2.31
N PHE A 111 23.19 3.92 -1.26
CA PHE A 111 23.16 4.84 -0.12
C PHE A 111 23.73 6.21 -0.47
N ASN A 112 24.74 6.26 -1.33
CA ASN A 112 25.41 7.50 -1.73
C ASN A 112 24.68 8.27 -2.84
N ARG A 113 23.51 7.80 -3.30
CA ARG A 113 22.76 8.52 -4.35
C ARG A 113 22.14 9.79 -3.80
N THR A 114 22.24 10.85 -4.59
CA THR A 114 21.60 12.14 -4.32
C THR A 114 20.41 12.43 -5.25
N ILE A 115 20.27 11.64 -6.33
CA ILE A 115 19.23 11.84 -7.36
C ILE A 115 18.23 10.69 -7.32
N CYS A 116 16.94 11.03 -7.16
CA CYS A 116 15.81 10.11 -7.23
C CYS A 116 15.55 9.75 -8.70
N LYS A 117 16.02 8.59 -9.16
CA LYS A 117 15.93 8.16 -10.56
C LYS A 117 15.89 6.64 -10.64
N ALA A 118 15.13 6.12 -11.62
CA ALA A 118 15.08 4.70 -11.92
C ALA A 118 16.47 4.09 -12.17
N GLU A 119 16.74 2.97 -11.52
CA GLU A 119 18.01 2.26 -11.61
C GLU A 119 17.79 0.75 -11.55
N SER A 120 17.87 0.05 -12.67
CA SER A 120 17.47 -1.37 -12.73
C SER A 120 18.59 -2.36 -12.39
N LEU A 121 19.86 -1.97 -12.36
CA LEU A 121 20.95 -2.93 -12.14
C LEU A 121 21.15 -3.31 -10.67
N MET A 122 20.75 -2.42 -9.77
CA MET A 122 20.92 -2.52 -8.32
C MET A 122 19.61 -2.37 -7.56
N SER A 123 18.48 -2.55 -8.24
CA SER A 123 17.16 -2.49 -7.59
C SER A 123 16.18 -3.46 -8.22
N TRP A 124 15.16 -3.81 -7.45
CA TRP A 124 13.93 -4.36 -7.98
C TRP A 124 13.06 -3.23 -8.54
N MET A 125 12.51 -3.48 -9.73
CA MET A 125 11.57 -2.57 -10.39
C MET A 125 10.46 -3.43 -10.99
N PRO A 126 9.20 -3.31 -10.53
CA PRO A 126 8.12 -4.17 -10.97
C PRO A 126 7.87 -4.03 -12.48
N LEU A 127 7.31 -5.07 -13.08
CA LEU A 127 6.83 -5.00 -14.45
C LEU A 127 5.55 -4.16 -14.53
N LEU A 128 5.17 -3.78 -15.76
CA LEU A 128 3.93 -3.02 -16.00
C LEU A 128 2.67 -3.81 -15.62
N LYS A 129 2.73 -5.14 -15.68
CA LYS A 129 1.61 -6.04 -15.41
C LYS A 129 1.24 -6.06 -13.93
N THR A 130 -0.06 -5.98 -13.64
CA THR A 130 -0.63 -6.16 -12.30
C THR A 130 -0.99 -7.63 -12.06
N PRO A 131 -1.02 -8.11 -10.80
CA PRO A 131 -0.68 -7.39 -9.58
C PRO A 131 0.82 -7.11 -9.45
N ARG A 132 1.22 -6.05 -8.76
CA ARG A 132 2.63 -5.69 -8.54
C ARG A 132 3.01 -5.86 -7.07
N PHE A 133 3.66 -6.97 -6.76
CA PHE A 133 4.18 -7.20 -5.41
C PHE A 133 5.53 -7.90 -5.43
N VAL A 134 6.25 -7.75 -4.32
CA VAL A 134 7.42 -8.56 -3.98
C VAL A 134 7.26 -9.11 -2.57
N ASP A 135 7.49 -10.41 -2.43
CA ASP A 135 7.72 -11.05 -1.15
C ASP A 135 9.22 -11.07 -0.91
N VAL A 136 9.64 -10.69 0.28
CA VAL A 136 11.02 -10.74 0.75
C VAL A 136 11.06 -11.51 2.06
N ARG A 137 12.05 -12.40 2.20
CA ARG A 137 12.24 -13.26 3.37
C ARG A 137 13.52 -12.88 4.09
N PHE A 138 13.49 -12.90 5.41
CA PHE A 138 14.64 -12.52 6.25
C PHE A 138 15.34 -13.73 6.87
N ASP A 139 14.68 -14.88 6.88
CA ASP A 139 15.21 -16.10 7.47
C ASP A 139 14.85 -17.32 6.62
N SER A 140 15.75 -18.30 6.59
CA SER A 140 15.59 -19.55 5.84
C SER A 140 14.79 -20.55 6.66
N ILE A 141 14.96 -20.49 7.99
CA ILE A 141 14.22 -21.22 8.99
C ILE A 141 13.75 -20.15 9.98
N PRO A 142 12.49 -19.69 9.94
CA PRO A 142 12.04 -18.55 10.74
C PRO A 142 12.38 -18.70 12.23
N THR A 143 13.28 -17.85 12.73
CA THR A 143 13.65 -17.79 14.16
C THR A 143 13.23 -16.48 14.84
N ILE A 144 13.02 -15.43 14.03
CA ILE A 144 12.65 -14.11 14.53
C ILE A 144 11.19 -14.14 14.95
N LEU A 145 10.88 -13.71 16.17
CA LEU A 145 9.52 -13.51 16.65
C LEU A 145 8.99 -12.15 16.19
N ALA A 146 7.70 -12.05 15.92
CA ALA A 146 7.10 -10.77 15.52
C ALA A 146 7.22 -9.71 16.62
N SER A 147 7.20 -10.12 17.88
CA SER A 147 7.45 -9.25 19.04
C SER A 147 8.85 -8.63 19.06
N ALA A 148 9.84 -9.24 18.42
CA ALA A 148 11.18 -8.68 18.27
C ALA A 148 11.29 -7.71 17.08
N GLY A 149 10.31 -7.69 16.18
CA GLY A 149 10.27 -6.80 15.02
C GLY A 149 9.86 -5.38 15.39
N LEU A 150 10.72 -4.41 15.08
CA LEU A 150 10.45 -2.98 15.29
C LEU A 150 9.77 -2.35 14.07
N GLY A 151 10.21 -2.72 12.87
CA GLY A 151 9.65 -2.22 11.62
C GLY A 151 10.37 -2.73 10.39
N VAL A 152 9.94 -2.26 9.23
CA VAL A 152 10.56 -2.58 7.94
C VAL A 152 11.27 -1.35 7.38
N GLU A 153 12.49 -1.54 6.92
CA GLU A 153 13.27 -0.53 6.20
C GLU A 153 13.24 -0.82 4.71
N ILE A 154 12.95 0.20 3.90
CA ILE A 154 12.92 0.10 2.43
C ILE A 154 13.80 1.20 1.85
N GLN A 155 14.89 0.82 1.17
CA GLN A 155 15.71 1.77 0.41
C GLN A 155 15.08 2.00 -0.96
N ILE A 156 14.61 3.23 -1.19
CA ILE A 156 13.96 3.64 -2.44
C ILE A 156 14.95 4.48 -3.25
N LEU A 157 15.13 4.13 -4.53
CA LEU A 157 15.96 4.89 -5.48
C LEU A 157 15.13 5.72 -6.47
N ASN A 158 13.89 5.31 -6.70
CA ASN A 158 12.92 5.99 -7.55
C ASN A 158 11.52 5.81 -6.98
N LEU A 159 10.72 6.87 -6.91
CA LEU A 159 9.28 6.76 -6.61
C LEU A 159 8.45 6.50 -7.87
N GLY A 160 8.97 6.86 -9.03
CA GLY A 160 8.21 6.82 -10.27
C GLY A 160 7.02 7.79 -10.24
N THR A 161 6.02 7.50 -11.07
CA THR A 161 4.84 8.37 -11.24
C THR A 161 3.60 7.87 -10.50
N LEU A 162 3.66 6.69 -9.90
CA LEU A 162 2.55 6.15 -9.12
C LEU A 162 2.39 6.94 -7.82
N ARG A 163 1.14 7.20 -7.42
CA ARG A 163 0.79 7.92 -6.19
C ARG A 163 -0.37 7.20 -5.49
N PRO A 164 -0.15 6.62 -4.30
CA PRO A 164 1.16 6.38 -3.67
C PRO A 164 2.02 5.38 -4.47
N ALA A 165 3.34 5.37 -4.27
CA ALA A 165 4.24 4.44 -4.97
C ALA A 165 4.19 3.03 -4.35
N ILE A 166 4.34 2.96 -3.02
CA ILE A 166 4.08 1.76 -2.21
C ILE A 166 2.67 1.90 -1.65
N TYR A 167 1.80 0.92 -1.88
CA TYR A 167 0.39 1.01 -1.48
C TYR A 167 0.12 0.32 -0.13
N TYR A 168 0.69 -0.86 0.08
CA TYR A 168 0.60 -1.56 1.37
C TYR A 168 1.81 -2.45 1.60
N ILE A 169 2.15 -2.66 2.87
CA ILE A 169 3.15 -3.63 3.30
C ILE A 169 2.47 -4.58 4.27
N LEU A 170 2.61 -5.88 4.00
CA LEU A 170 2.08 -6.95 4.82
C LEU A 170 3.21 -7.73 5.45
N TRP A 171 3.02 -8.13 6.70
CA TRP A 171 3.77 -9.18 7.35
C TRP A 171 3.43 -10.53 6.71
N VAL A 172 4.43 -11.36 6.45
CA VAL A 172 4.26 -12.75 6.04
C VAL A 172 4.70 -13.67 7.18
N PRO A 173 3.77 -14.32 7.89
CA PRO A 173 4.11 -15.24 8.98
C PRO A 173 4.78 -16.52 8.45
N GLY A 174 5.62 -17.13 9.27
CA GLY A 174 6.30 -18.40 8.96
C GLY A 174 5.44 -19.64 9.17
N LEU A 175 4.28 -19.50 9.81
CA LEU A 175 3.35 -20.60 10.04
C LEU A 175 2.44 -20.83 8.83
N PRO A 176 2.34 -22.08 8.32
CA PRO A 176 1.37 -22.42 7.28
C PRO A 176 -0.06 -22.07 7.71
N GLY A 177 -0.82 -21.38 6.85
CA GLY A 177 -2.21 -21.00 7.11
C GLY A 177 -2.39 -19.74 7.97
N ALA A 178 -1.31 -19.18 8.53
CA ALA A 178 -1.40 -17.89 9.22
C ALA A 178 -1.67 -16.75 8.23
N GLN A 179 -2.53 -15.81 8.61
CA GLN A 179 -2.89 -14.68 7.78
C GLN A 179 -1.79 -13.62 7.79
N SER A 180 -1.54 -13.03 6.63
CA SER A 180 -0.68 -11.85 6.54
C SER A 180 -1.30 -10.65 7.26
N VAL A 181 -0.49 -9.90 8.00
CA VAL A 181 -0.94 -8.77 8.82
C VAL A 181 -0.49 -7.46 8.18
N PRO A 182 -1.39 -6.49 7.94
CA PRO A 182 -0.99 -5.20 7.40
C PRO A 182 -0.17 -4.40 8.42
N ILE A 183 1.04 -4.00 8.04
CA ILE A 183 1.90 -3.12 8.86
C ILE A 183 1.86 -1.67 8.37
N TYR A 184 1.58 -1.47 7.08
CA TYR A 184 1.50 -0.15 6.47
C TYR A 184 0.44 -0.16 5.38
N GLN A 185 -0.36 0.90 5.34
CA GLN A 185 -1.26 1.22 4.26
C GLN A 185 -1.07 2.69 3.93
N ALA A 186 -0.75 2.98 2.67
CA ALA A 186 -0.42 4.31 2.24
C ALA A 186 -1.61 5.25 2.26
N LYS A 187 -1.35 6.48 2.68
CA LYS A 187 -2.26 7.62 2.56
C LYS A 187 -1.76 8.56 1.47
N GLU A 188 -2.64 9.35 0.87
CA GLU A 188 -2.25 10.33 -0.15
C GLU A 188 -1.28 11.39 0.38
N SER A 189 -1.32 11.66 1.69
CA SER A 189 -0.43 12.59 2.39
C SER A 189 0.94 12.00 2.75
N ASP A 190 1.17 10.71 2.52
CA ASP A 190 2.42 10.07 2.93
C ASP A 190 3.55 10.51 2.00
N GLU A 191 4.57 11.13 2.59
CA GLU A 191 5.79 11.51 1.90
C GLU A 191 6.85 10.43 2.09
N LEU A 192 7.37 9.91 0.98
CA LEU A 192 8.48 8.97 0.97
C LEU A 192 9.77 9.68 0.60
N THR A 193 10.83 9.41 1.36
CA THR A 193 12.18 9.91 1.07
C THR A 193 12.71 9.21 -0.18
N CYS A 194 13.20 9.98 -1.15
CA CYS A 194 13.82 9.45 -2.36
C CYS A 194 14.92 10.38 -2.89
N PRO A 195 16.13 9.86 -3.17
CA PRO A 195 16.58 8.51 -2.77
C PRO A 195 16.72 8.42 -1.24
N GLY A 196 16.45 7.27 -0.64
CA GLY A 196 16.66 7.10 0.81
C GLY A 196 15.95 5.90 1.44
N ILE A 197 16.29 5.66 2.72
CA ILE A 197 15.65 4.64 3.56
C ILE A 197 14.35 5.21 4.13
N ASN A 198 13.27 4.46 3.95
CA ASN A 198 11.98 4.73 4.57
C ASN A 198 11.71 3.64 5.61
N TYR A 199 11.33 4.07 6.83
CA TYR A 199 11.07 3.17 7.94
C TYR A 199 9.56 3.08 8.19
N PHE A 200 9.05 1.85 8.23
CA PHE A 200 7.64 1.52 8.44
C PHE A 200 7.51 0.76 9.76
N PRO A 201 7.17 1.45 10.87
CA PRO A 201 7.04 0.79 12.17
C PRO A 201 5.90 -0.21 12.17
N ILE A 202 6.08 -1.31 12.91
CA ILE A 202 5.00 -2.26 13.14
C ILE A 202 4.02 -1.65 14.15
N PRO A 203 2.75 -1.45 13.80
CA PRO A 203 1.81 -0.82 14.73
C PRO A 203 1.49 -1.77 15.88
N PRO A 204 1.55 -1.32 17.16
CA PRO A 204 1.17 -2.16 18.30
C PRO A 204 -0.32 -2.51 18.33
N TYR A 205 -1.14 -1.82 17.53
CA TYR A 205 -2.60 -1.94 17.45
C TYR A 205 -3.12 -2.52 16.13
N ALA A 206 -2.25 -2.95 15.21
CA ALA A 206 -2.69 -3.58 13.96
C ALA A 206 -3.41 -4.94 14.18
N LEU A 207 -3.47 -5.40 15.44
CA LEU A 207 -3.92 -6.70 15.86
C LEU A 207 -4.98 -6.52 16.93
N ARG A 208 -6.12 -7.21 16.77
CA ARG A 208 -7.11 -7.31 17.86
C ARG A 208 -6.45 -7.96 19.08
N PRO A 209 -6.88 -7.65 20.31
CA PRO A 209 -6.21 -8.15 21.54
C PRO A 209 -6.04 -9.67 21.58
N VAL A 210 -7.00 -10.43 21.04
CA VAL A 210 -6.96 -11.90 20.97
C VAL A 210 -5.98 -12.40 19.89
N ASP A 211 -5.81 -11.65 18.80
CA ASP A 211 -4.85 -11.96 17.74
C ASP A 211 -3.43 -11.52 18.09
N ARG A 212 -3.28 -10.58 19.03
CA ARG A 212 -1.99 -10.03 19.43
C ARG A 212 -1.08 -11.07 20.09
N LEU A 213 -1.57 -11.87 21.03
CA LEU A 213 -0.77 -12.92 21.67
C LEU A 213 -0.31 -13.99 20.66
N ASN A 214 -1.16 -14.32 19.70
CA ASN A 214 -0.81 -15.26 18.63
C ASN A 214 0.23 -14.65 17.67
N PHE A 215 0.14 -13.34 17.43
CA PHE A 215 1.08 -12.62 16.59
C PHE A 215 2.44 -12.40 17.27
N ASP A 216 2.48 -11.99 18.54
CA ASP A 216 3.72 -11.71 19.26
C ASP A 216 4.63 -12.95 19.32
N ASN A 217 4.01 -14.14 19.36
CA ASN A 217 4.66 -15.44 19.32
C ASN A 217 4.82 -16.01 17.89
N ALA A 218 4.28 -15.34 16.87
CA ALA A 218 4.39 -15.78 15.49
C ALA A 218 5.81 -15.55 14.99
N LEU A 219 6.31 -16.54 14.24
CA LEU A 219 7.59 -16.43 13.57
C LEU A 219 7.46 -15.60 12.29
N VAL A 220 8.50 -14.84 12.03
CA VAL A 220 8.59 -13.87 10.95
C VAL A 220 9.31 -14.51 9.80
N LEU A 221 8.58 -14.83 8.73
CA LEU A 221 9.22 -15.32 7.51
C LEU A 221 9.69 -14.16 6.64
N GLY A 222 8.89 -13.11 6.53
CA GLY A 222 9.13 -12.06 5.57
C GLY A 222 8.08 -10.96 5.55
N VAL A 223 8.15 -10.14 4.51
CA VAL A 223 7.16 -9.10 4.22
C VAL A 223 6.77 -9.14 2.74
N ARG A 224 5.54 -8.72 2.45
CA ARG A 224 5.04 -8.51 1.10
C ARG A 224 4.82 -7.03 0.89
N ILE A 225 5.54 -6.45 -0.07
CA ILE A 225 5.41 -5.04 -0.46
C ILE A 225 4.58 -4.98 -1.73
N HIS A 226 3.48 -4.25 -1.68
CA HIS A 226 2.64 -3.99 -2.83
C HIS A 226 2.87 -2.60 -3.38
N ILE A 227 3.04 -2.57 -4.70
CA ILE A 227 3.12 -1.35 -5.48
C ILE A 227 1.72 -1.03 -5.99
N ASN A 228 1.42 0.26 -6.08
CA ASN A 228 0.13 0.71 -6.59
C ASN A 228 -0.15 0.15 -8.00
N ASP A 229 -1.36 -0.33 -8.23
CA ASP A 229 -1.80 -0.93 -9.49
C ASP A 229 -2.21 0.11 -10.57
N GLY A 230 -2.02 1.40 -10.28
CA GLY A 230 -2.26 2.51 -11.21
C GLY A 230 -1.49 2.39 -12.53
N MET A 231 -1.90 3.19 -13.51
CA MET A 231 -1.30 3.14 -14.84
C MET A 231 0.09 3.78 -14.86
N ALA A 232 1.06 3.10 -15.47
CA ALA A 232 2.36 3.66 -15.81
C ALA A 232 2.71 3.28 -17.26
N GLY A 233 3.16 4.27 -18.05
CA GLY A 233 3.38 4.08 -19.48
C GLY A 233 4.64 3.29 -19.83
N LYS A 234 5.63 3.27 -18.94
CA LYS A 234 6.90 2.53 -19.11
C LYS A 234 7.44 2.05 -17.77
N ARG A 235 8.26 1.00 -17.81
CA ARG A 235 8.82 0.39 -16.58
C ARG A 235 9.63 1.39 -15.76
N LEU A 236 10.35 2.33 -16.38
CA LEU A 236 11.10 3.39 -15.69
C LEU A 236 10.23 4.38 -14.91
N MET A 237 8.91 4.38 -15.12
CA MET A 237 7.94 5.15 -14.31
C MET A 237 7.50 4.39 -13.06
N MET A 238 7.99 3.17 -12.85
CA MET A 238 7.74 2.39 -11.64
C MET A 238 8.72 2.75 -10.52
N PRO A 239 8.34 2.51 -9.25
CA PRO A 239 9.29 2.62 -8.16
C PRO A 239 10.43 1.63 -8.30
N SER A 240 11.58 2.00 -7.73
CA SER A 240 12.83 1.23 -7.74
C SER A 240 13.27 1.07 -6.28
N ILE A 241 13.37 -0.17 -5.81
CA ILE A 241 13.70 -0.52 -4.42
C ILE A 241 14.99 -1.33 -4.43
N SER A 242 16.03 -0.85 -3.76
CA SER A 242 17.36 -1.51 -3.76
C SER A 242 17.64 -2.37 -2.54
N GLY A 243 16.77 -2.35 -1.53
CA GLY A 243 16.86 -3.29 -0.42
C GLY A 243 15.70 -3.17 0.53
N VAL A 244 15.46 -4.26 1.24
CA VAL A 244 14.43 -4.38 2.26
C VAL A 244 15.05 -5.07 3.47
N GLY A 245 14.92 -4.44 4.63
CA GLY A 245 15.42 -4.94 5.90
C GLY A 245 14.32 -5.02 6.93
N LEU A 246 14.41 -5.99 7.83
CA LEU A 246 13.63 -6.06 9.05
C LEU A 246 14.47 -5.51 10.20
N ARG A 247 14.01 -4.44 10.84
CA ARG A 247 14.61 -3.92 12.06
C ARG A 247 14.15 -4.77 13.23
N VAL A 248 15.09 -5.34 13.98
CA VAL A 248 14.82 -6.19 15.16
C VAL A 248 15.55 -5.68 16.39
N ILE A 249 15.02 -5.98 17.57
CA ILE A 249 15.71 -5.73 18.84
C ILE A 249 16.96 -6.62 18.89
N GLY A 250 18.12 -6.02 19.15
CA GLY A 250 19.42 -6.69 19.30
C GLY A 250 19.61 -7.34 20.66
#